data_AF-A0A8B9A0R6-F1
#
_entry.id   AF-A0A8B9A0R6-F1
#
_cell.length_a   1.000
_cell.length_b   1.000
_cell.length_c   1.000
_cell.angle_alpha   90.00
_cell.angle_beta   90.00
_cell.angle_gamma   90.00
#
_symmetry.space_group_name_H-M   'P 1'
#
loop_
_entity.id
_entity.type
_entity.pdbx_description
1 polymer ?
#
loop_
_entity_poly.entity_id
_entity_poly.type
_entity_poly.pdbx_seq_one_letter_code
_entity_poly.pdbx_strand_id
1 'polypeptide(L)'
;MSSRNQNRPPPTPVFDPTPSPSNVRFFLGITLFTSREDVERLLGEKMKGKNQNDYKGKSEQMIEYIKKLRTCIRWFMELEDGYLADQEKLRSMLDSEEKRHAEIEAQMRAKVEELNAIIQDLQRQHASLLESFRKEAFVKSYETEREARIAVENLRAKLSEELEKVF
;
A
#
# COMPACT_ATOMS: atom_id res chain seq x y z
N MET A 1 0.25 -24.05 -24.21
CA MET A 1 -0.57 -23.72 -23.03
C MET A 1 0.37 -23.48 -21.86
N SER A 2 0.61 -22.22 -21.47
CA SER A 2 1.47 -21.90 -20.33
C SER A 2 0.90 -20.68 -19.62
N SER A 3 -0.05 -20.92 -18.71
CA SER A 3 -0.64 -19.88 -17.87
C SER A 3 0.33 -19.59 -16.73
N ARG A 4 1.11 -18.51 -16.87
CA ARG A 4 1.98 -18.01 -15.82
C ARG A 4 1.11 -17.21 -14.85
N ASN A 5 0.89 -17.78 -13.66
CA ASN A 5 0.13 -17.19 -12.56
C ASN A 5 0.81 -15.89 -12.08
N GLN A 6 0.22 -14.73 -12.37
CA GLN A 6 0.78 -13.40 -12.06
C GLN A 6 0.31 -12.81 -10.71
N ASN A 7 -0.42 -13.57 -9.89
CA ASN A 7 -0.95 -13.07 -8.61
C ASN A 7 -0.12 -13.55 -7.41
N ARG A 8 1.19 -13.27 -7.39
CA ARG A 8 1.98 -13.42 -6.16
C ARG A 8 2.04 -12.04 -5.48
N PRO A 9 1.53 -11.88 -4.24
CA PRO A 9 1.66 -10.62 -3.51
C PRO A 9 3.16 -10.28 -3.32
N PRO A 10 3.52 -8.98 -3.29
CA PRO A 10 4.89 -8.58 -3.03
C PRO A 10 5.34 -9.11 -1.67
N PRO A 11 6.60 -9.56 -1.52
CA PRO A 11 7.11 -10.02 -0.24
C PRO A 11 6.96 -8.88 0.79
N THR A 12 6.30 -9.17 1.91
CA THR A 12 6.24 -8.23 3.03
C THR A 12 7.65 -7.91 3.49
N PRO A 13 8.00 -6.63 3.71
CA PRO A 13 9.30 -6.28 4.25
C PRO A 13 9.44 -6.93 5.63
N VAL A 14 10.34 -7.90 5.72
CA VAL A 14 10.74 -8.48 7.00
C VAL A 14 11.46 -7.37 7.74
N PHE A 15 10.84 -6.88 8.81
CA PHE A 15 11.50 -5.98 9.75
C PHE A 15 12.60 -6.80 10.43
N ASP A 16 13.83 -6.71 9.94
CA ASP A 16 15.00 -7.27 10.59
C ASP A 16 15.34 -6.36 11.78
N PRO A 17 15.15 -6.79 13.05
CA PRO A 17 15.62 -6.04 14.19
C PRO A 17 17.10 -6.36 14.37
N THR A 18 17.92 -6.11 13.36
CA THR A 18 19.37 -6.17 13.55
C THR A 18 19.82 -4.82 14.09
N PRO A 19 20.46 -4.77 15.26
CA PRO A 19 21.08 -3.55 15.72
C PRO A 19 22.20 -3.22 14.73
N SER A 20 22.08 -2.10 14.02
CA SER A 20 23.13 -1.60 13.13
C SER A 20 24.44 -1.47 13.93
N PRO A 21 25.49 -2.23 13.60
CA PRO A 21 26.77 -2.11 14.27
C PRO A 21 27.57 -1.01 13.57
N SER A 22 27.17 0.26 13.76
CA SER A 22 27.80 1.40 13.08
C SER A 22 28.42 2.40 14.04
N ASN A 23 28.91 1.96 15.19
CA ASN A 23 29.78 2.81 16.02
C ASN A 23 31.21 2.30 15.87
N VAL A 24 31.91 2.86 14.88
CA VAL A 24 33.35 2.68 14.69
C VAL A 24 34.03 3.28 15.92
N ARG A 25 34.34 2.43 16.89
CA ARG A 25 34.91 2.84 18.19
C ARG A 25 36.35 3.28 18.00
N PHE A 26 36.64 4.55 18.32
CA PHE A 26 38.01 5.04 18.43
C PHE A 26 38.66 4.47 19.70
N PHE A 27 39.47 3.42 19.55
CA PHE A 27 40.19 2.76 20.64
C PHE A 27 41.48 3.50 20.98
N LEU A 28 41.42 4.41 21.96
CA LEU A 28 42.63 4.92 22.64
C LEU A 28 42.31 5.19 24.12
N GLY A 29 42.32 4.13 24.95
CA GLY A 29 42.54 4.22 26.41
C GLY A 29 41.53 5.02 27.26
N ILE A 30 40.33 5.31 26.76
CA ILE A 30 39.29 6.08 27.46
C ILE A 30 38.16 5.15 27.89
N THR A 31 37.66 5.32 29.12
CA THR A 31 36.44 4.67 29.63
C THR A 31 35.30 4.82 28.62
N LEU A 32 34.84 3.71 28.06
CA LEU A 32 33.82 3.68 27.02
C LEU A 32 32.44 3.65 27.67
N PHE A 33 31.64 4.69 27.42
CA PHE A 33 30.21 4.67 27.75
C PHE A 33 29.48 3.84 26.70
N THR A 34 28.68 2.89 27.18
CA THR A 34 27.88 2.01 26.32
C THR A 34 26.42 1.98 26.72
N SER A 35 26.11 2.35 27.97
CA SER A 35 24.75 2.35 28.46
C SER A 35 24.53 3.42 29.54
N ARG A 36 23.26 3.60 29.91
CA ARG A 36 22.85 4.51 30.98
C ARG A 36 23.50 4.15 32.32
N GLU A 37 23.70 2.88 32.58
CA GLU A 37 24.31 2.37 33.82
C GLU A 37 25.75 2.85 33.98
N ASP A 38 26.49 3.05 32.88
CA ASP A 38 27.84 3.61 32.91
C ASP A 38 27.83 5.07 33.38
N VAL A 39 26.83 5.84 32.95
CA VAL A 39 26.62 7.24 33.36
C VAL A 39 26.24 7.32 34.84
N GLU A 40 25.32 6.46 35.30
CA GLU A 40 24.92 6.42 36.70
C GLU A 40 26.10 6.05 37.61
N ARG A 41 26.98 5.14 37.16
CA ARG A 41 28.22 4.80 37.88
C ARG A 41 29.19 5.97 37.96
N LEU A 42 29.36 6.74 36.88
CA LEU A 42 30.17 7.96 36.89
C LEU A 42 29.59 8.99 37.86
N LEU A 43 28.28 9.23 37.83
CA LEU A 43 27.63 10.19 38.73
C LEU A 43 27.69 9.78 40.20
N GLY A 44 27.76 8.47 40.49
CA GLY A 44 27.94 7.93 41.84
C GLY A 44 29.38 7.95 42.37
N GLU A 45 30.38 8.33 41.57
CA GLU A 45 31.79 8.31 41.96
C GLU A 45 32.08 9.40 43.03
N LYS A 46 32.58 8.99 44.21
CA LYS A 46 32.95 9.90 45.30
C LYS A 46 34.46 10.09 45.37
N MET A 47 34.92 11.33 45.54
CA MET A 47 36.35 11.64 45.75
C MET A 47 36.85 11.00 47.04
N LYS A 48 38.03 10.37 46.99
CA LYS A 48 38.70 9.74 48.13
C LYS A 48 39.84 10.63 48.61
N GLY A 49 39.93 10.89 49.92
CA GLY A 49 41.05 11.63 50.50
C GLY A 49 41.28 11.18 51.94
N LYS A 50 42.52 10.84 52.28
CA LYS A 50 42.87 10.37 53.64
C LYS A 50 42.89 11.51 54.66
N ASN A 51 43.30 12.73 54.25
CA ASN A 51 43.45 13.90 55.12
C ASN A 51 42.80 15.15 54.49
N GLN A 52 42.31 16.09 55.31
CA GLN A 52 41.65 17.32 54.84
C GLN A 52 42.55 18.18 53.93
N ASN A 53 43.88 18.09 54.10
CA ASN A 53 44.89 18.97 53.48
C ASN A 53 45.56 18.41 52.20
N ASP A 54 45.13 17.26 51.67
CA ASP A 54 45.67 16.72 50.41
C ASP A 54 45.02 17.37 49.18
N TYR A 55 45.37 18.64 48.93
CA TYR A 55 44.83 19.41 47.81
C TYR A 55 45.32 18.89 46.45
N LYS A 56 46.55 18.36 46.38
CA LYS A 56 47.11 17.84 45.12
C LYS A 56 46.37 16.58 44.67
N GLY A 57 46.19 15.60 45.55
CA GLY A 57 45.46 14.37 45.22
C GLY A 57 43.97 14.62 44.92
N LYS A 58 43.34 15.59 45.61
CA LYS A 58 41.97 16.04 45.28
C LYS A 58 41.90 16.72 43.92
N SER A 59 42.88 17.56 43.58
CA SER A 59 42.95 18.24 42.27
C SER A 59 43.12 17.24 41.13
N GLU A 60 43.96 16.22 41.29
CA GLU A 60 44.17 15.17 40.28
C GLU A 60 42.88 14.35 40.06
N GLN A 61 42.17 13.96 41.13
CA GLN A 61 40.87 13.30 41.03
C GLN A 61 39.81 14.18 40.34
N MET A 62 39.82 15.49 40.62
CA MET A 62 38.91 16.43 39.95
C MET A 62 39.18 16.50 38.45
N ILE A 63 40.45 16.57 38.06
CA ILE A 63 40.86 16.58 36.65
C ILE A 63 40.42 15.29 35.94
N GLU A 64 40.58 14.14 36.59
CA GLU A 64 40.14 12.85 36.04
C GLU A 64 38.61 12.78 35.91
N TYR A 65 37.87 13.23 36.92
CA TYR A 65 36.41 13.28 36.89
C TYR A 65 35.89 14.19 35.77
N ILE A 66 36.50 15.38 35.60
CA ILE A 66 36.19 16.29 34.49
C ILE A 66 36.45 15.63 33.13
N LYS A 67 37.54 14.86 32.98
CA LYS A 67 37.81 14.12 31.74
C LYS A 67 36.72 13.08 31.46
N LYS A 68 36.32 12.29 32.47
CA LYS A 68 35.25 11.30 32.35
C LYS A 68 33.91 11.96 31.97
N LEU A 69 33.57 13.10 32.58
CA LEU A 69 32.37 13.87 32.24
C LEU A 69 32.40 14.39 30.80
N ARG A 70 33.53 14.92 30.33
CA ARG A 70 33.68 15.37 28.93
C ARG A 70 33.49 14.23 27.94
N THR A 71 34.01 13.05 28.24
CA THR A 71 33.77 11.85 27.42
C THR A 71 32.29 11.45 27.44
N CYS A 72 31.64 11.47 28.60
CA CYS A 72 30.22 11.16 28.75
C CYS A 72 29.33 12.12 27.93
N ILE A 73 29.60 13.42 27.99
CA ILE A 73 28.89 14.44 27.20
C ILE A 73 29.06 14.17 25.70
N ARG A 74 30.29 13.90 25.24
CA ARG A 74 30.54 13.57 23.82
C ARG A 74 29.77 12.32 23.38
N TRP A 75 29.76 11.29 24.21
CA TRP A 75 28.99 10.07 23.94
C TRP A 75 27.48 10.36 23.84
N PHE A 76 26.93 11.19 24.72
CA PHE A 76 25.52 11.62 24.61
C PHE A 76 25.23 12.39 23.32
N MET A 77 26.13 13.28 22.89
CA MET A 77 25.98 14.00 21.63
C MET A 77 25.97 13.04 20.44
N GLU A 78 26.92 12.10 20.38
CA GLU A 78 26.98 11.09 19.30
C GLU A 78 25.72 10.19 19.30
N LEU A 79 25.21 9.85 20.49
CA LEU A 79 23.98 9.06 20.64
C LEU A 79 22.74 9.84 20.17
N GLU A 80 22.63 11.12 20.53
CA GLU A 80 21.56 12.01 20.09
C GLU A 80 21.60 12.24 18.57
N ASP A 81 22.77 12.47 17.99
CA ASP A 81 22.96 12.56 16.53
C ASP A 81 22.50 11.27 15.83
N GLY A 82 22.81 10.10 16.40
CA GLY A 82 22.34 8.80 15.92
C GLY A 82 20.81 8.69 15.96
N TYR A 83 20.17 9.08 17.07
CA TYR A 83 18.71 9.08 17.16
C TYR A 83 18.04 10.04 16.18
N LEU A 84 18.61 11.23 15.95
CA LEU A 84 18.09 12.17 14.96
C LEU A 84 18.20 11.62 13.53
N ALA A 85 19.32 10.97 13.20
CA ALA A 85 19.50 10.32 11.90
C ALA A 85 18.49 9.18 11.68
N ASP A 86 18.27 8.33 12.69
CA ASP A 86 17.28 7.26 12.64
C ASP A 86 15.85 7.81 12.53
N GLN A 87 15.54 8.89 13.26
CA GLN A 87 14.24 9.56 13.18
C GLN A 87 13.98 10.11 11.78
N GLU A 88 14.96 10.76 11.16
CA GLU A 88 14.84 11.28 9.80
C GLU A 88 14.69 10.15 8.77
N LYS A 89 15.45 9.06 8.92
CA LYS A 89 15.32 7.87 8.08
C LYS A 89 13.90 7.28 8.16
N LEU A 90 13.37 7.12 9.37
CA LEU A 90 12.01 6.60 9.58
C LEU A 90 10.95 7.53 8.99
N ARG A 91 11.13 8.85 9.13
CA ARG A 91 10.24 9.85 8.51
C ARG A 91 10.25 9.73 6.99
N SER A 92 11.42 9.69 6.37
CA SER A 92 11.57 9.55 4.92
C SER A 92 10.93 8.25 4.38
N MET A 93 11.11 7.14 5.11
CA MET A 93 10.43 5.88 4.78
C MET A 93 8.91 6.01 4.85
N LEU A 94 8.38 6.60 5.93
CA LEU A 94 6.94 6.83 6.08
C LEU A 94 6.38 7.67 4.94
N ASP A 95 7.01 8.81 4.63
CA ASP A 95 6.59 9.70 3.55
C ASP A 95 6.60 8.99 2.19
N SER A 96 7.59 8.10 1.95
CA SER A 96 7.67 7.33 0.71
C SER A 96 6.55 6.29 0.60
N GLU A 97 6.20 5.63 1.69
CA GLU A 97 5.14 4.64 1.74
C GLU A 97 3.75 5.29 1.66
N GLU A 98 3.55 6.45 2.29
CA GLU A 98 2.32 7.23 2.15
C GLU A 98 2.09 7.65 0.69
N LYS A 99 3.13 8.14 0.00
CA LYS A 99 3.06 8.46 -1.43
C LYS A 99 2.72 7.23 -2.28
N ARG A 100 3.38 6.09 -2.01
CA ARG A 100 3.12 4.83 -2.71
C ARG A 100 1.67 4.36 -2.50
N HIS A 101 1.16 4.46 -1.28
CA HIS A 101 -0.24 4.13 -0.96
C HIS A 101 -1.22 5.06 -1.68
N ALA A 102 -0.99 6.37 -1.64
CA ALA A 102 -1.84 7.33 -2.34
C ALA A 102 -1.89 7.07 -3.87
N GLU A 103 -0.75 6.72 -4.47
CA GLU A 103 -0.68 6.37 -5.89
C GLU A 103 -1.46 5.09 -6.22
N ILE A 104 -1.29 4.04 -5.42
CA ILE A 104 -2.05 2.78 -5.61
C ILE A 104 -3.54 3.01 -5.43
N GLU A 105 -3.94 3.78 -4.41
CA GLU A 105 -5.35 4.11 -4.18
C GLU A 105 -5.95 4.88 -5.37
N ALA A 106 -5.21 5.84 -5.94
CA ALA A 106 -5.62 6.56 -7.13
C ALA A 106 -5.77 5.64 -8.35
N GLN A 107 -4.80 4.74 -8.57
CA GLN A 107 -4.87 3.75 -9.67
C GLN A 107 -6.06 2.80 -9.51
N MET A 108 -6.31 2.31 -8.30
CA MET A 108 -7.45 1.44 -8.00
C MET A 108 -8.78 2.18 -8.21
N ARG A 109 -8.89 3.43 -7.73
CA ARG A 109 -10.08 4.26 -7.93
C ARG A 109 -10.36 4.48 -9.42
N ALA A 110 -9.36 4.86 -10.20
CA ALA A 110 -9.49 5.02 -11.64
C ALA A 110 -9.94 3.71 -12.33
N LYS A 111 -9.43 2.56 -11.89
CA LYS A 111 -9.84 1.27 -12.46
C LYS A 111 -11.28 0.90 -12.11
N VAL A 112 -11.72 1.20 -10.89
CA VAL A 112 -13.12 1.01 -10.48
C VAL A 112 -14.05 1.88 -11.32
N GLU A 113 -13.69 3.14 -11.55
CA GLU A 113 -14.47 4.05 -12.40
C GLU A 113 -14.56 3.56 -13.86
N GLU A 114 -13.44 3.12 -14.44
CA GLU A 114 -13.39 2.53 -15.78
C GLU A 114 -14.29 1.29 -15.89
N LEU A 115 -14.17 0.36 -14.93
CA LEU A 115 -14.98 -0.86 -14.93
C LEU A 115 -16.48 -0.55 -14.77
N ASN A 116 -16.83 0.41 -13.92
CA ASN A 116 -18.22 0.85 -13.77
C ASN A 116 -18.78 1.46 -15.06
N ALA A 117 -17.97 2.24 -15.79
CA ALA A 117 -18.38 2.79 -17.08
C ALA A 117 -18.62 1.68 -18.12
N ILE A 118 -17.76 0.66 -18.17
CA ILE A 118 -17.92 -0.51 -19.05
C ILE A 118 -19.19 -1.28 -18.69
N ILE A 119 -19.47 -1.51 -17.39
CA ILE A 119 -20.68 -2.18 -16.94
C ILE A 119 -21.92 -1.44 -17.42
N GLN A 120 -21.96 -0.11 -17.25
CA GLN A 120 -23.09 0.71 -17.71
C GLN A 120 -23.25 0.65 -19.24
N ASP A 121 -22.15 0.64 -19.99
CA ASP A 121 -22.20 0.51 -21.45
C ASP A 121 -22.77 -0.84 -21.89
N LEU A 122 -22.27 -1.93 -21.32
CA LEU A 122 -22.77 -3.28 -21.60
C LEU A 122 -24.25 -3.44 -21.23
N GLN A 123 -24.69 -2.86 -20.11
CA GLN A 123 -26.09 -2.85 -19.72
C GLN A 123 -26.96 -2.10 -20.75
N ARG A 124 -26.51 -0.95 -21.26
CA ARG A 124 -27.19 -0.21 -22.33
C ARG A 124 -27.26 -1.01 -23.62
N GLN A 125 -26.15 -1.62 -24.04
CA GLN A 125 -26.09 -2.46 -25.24
C GLN A 125 -27.04 -3.66 -25.12
N HIS A 126 -27.05 -4.33 -23.96
CA HIS A 126 -27.93 -5.47 -23.70
C HIS A 126 -29.41 -5.08 -23.76
N ALA A 127 -29.78 -3.94 -23.15
CA ALA A 127 -31.15 -3.43 -23.21
C ALA A 127 -31.58 -3.11 -24.65
N SER A 128 -30.73 -2.44 -25.42
CA SER A 128 -30.98 -2.12 -26.83
C SER A 128 -31.15 -3.38 -27.68
N LEU A 129 -30.32 -4.40 -27.46
CA LEU A 129 -30.37 -5.67 -28.20
C LEU A 129 -31.63 -6.47 -27.87
N LEU A 130 -32.03 -6.51 -26.60
CA LEU A 130 -33.28 -7.14 -26.18
C LEU A 130 -34.49 -6.46 -26.84
N GLU A 131 -34.48 -5.12 -26.91
CA GLU A 131 -35.56 -4.38 -27.55
C GLU A 131 -35.64 -4.68 -29.06
N SER A 132 -34.51 -4.68 -29.77
CA SER A 132 -34.47 -4.99 -31.20
C SER A 132 -34.91 -6.43 -31.49
N PHE A 133 -34.47 -7.38 -30.67
CA PHE A 133 -34.89 -8.78 -30.77
C PHE A 133 -36.40 -8.93 -30.60
N ARG A 134 -36.99 -8.24 -29.61
CA ARG A 134 -38.44 -8.26 -29.39
C ARG A 134 -39.21 -7.67 -30.57
N LYS A 135 -38.71 -6.57 -31.15
CA LYS A 135 -39.30 -5.96 -32.36
C LYS A 135 -39.27 -6.91 -33.54
N GLU A 136 -38.13 -7.57 -33.77
CA GLU A 136 -37.97 -8.55 -34.86
C GLU A 136 -38.90 -9.76 -34.68
N ALA A 137 -39.03 -10.28 -33.46
CA ALA A 137 -39.95 -11.37 -33.16
C ALA A 137 -41.42 -10.99 -33.44
N PHE A 138 -41.81 -9.76 -33.09
CA PHE A 138 -43.14 -9.24 -33.38
C PHE A 138 -43.38 -9.13 -34.90
N VAL A 139 -42.42 -8.58 -35.65
CA VAL A 139 -42.51 -8.45 -37.12
C VAL A 139 -42.67 -9.82 -37.76
N LYS A 140 -41.84 -10.81 -37.38
CA LYS A 140 -41.94 -12.17 -37.91
C LYS A 140 -43.31 -12.81 -37.64
N SER A 141 -43.83 -12.66 -36.42
CA SER A 141 -45.17 -13.17 -36.08
C SER A 141 -46.26 -12.52 -36.93
N TYR A 142 -46.20 -11.19 -37.11
CA TYR A 142 -47.15 -10.47 -37.94
C TYR A 142 -47.10 -10.90 -39.41
N GLU A 143 -45.90 -11.11 -39.96
CA GLU A 143 -45.69 -11.62 -41.32
C GLU A 143 -46.31 -13.01 -41.50
N THR A 144 -46.07 -13.94 -40.57
CA THR A 144 -46.67 -15.29 -40.63
C THR A 144 -48.20 -15.27 -40.58
N GLU A 145 -48.81 -14.44 -39.72
CA GLU A 145 -50.26 -14.26 -39.64
C GLU A 145 -50.83 -13.66 -40.94
N ARG A 146 -50.14 -12.66 -41.52
CA ARG A 146 -50.53 -12.04 -42.79
C ARG A 146 -50.47 -13.04 -43.93
N GLU A 147 -49.42 -13.85 -44.02
CA GLU A 147 -49.29 -14.91 -45.03
C GLU A 147 -50.40 -15.95 -44.91
N ALA A 148 -50.74 -16.37 -43.68
CA ALA A 148 -51.85 -17.29 -43.42
C ALA A 148 -53.20 -16.70 -43.89
N ARG A 149 -53.45 -15.41 -43.63
CA ARG A 149 -54.67 -14.71 -44.12
C ARG A 149 -54.76 -14.69 -45.63
N ILE A 150 -53.67 -14.33 -46.31
CA ILE A 150 -53.61 -14.33 -47.78
C ILE A 150 -53.88 -15.73 -48.35
N ALA A 151 -53.33 -16.78 -47.73
CA ALA A 151 -53.57 -18.15 -48.15
C ALA A 151 -55.06 -18.54 -48.04
N VAL A 152 -55.73 -18.17 -46.93
CA VAL A 152 -57.17 -18.41 -46.73
C VAL A 152 -58.02 -17.64 -47.73
N GLU A 153 -57.72 -16.36 -47.97
CA GLU A 153 -58.43 -15.55 -48.96
C GLU A 153 -58.32 -16.12 -50.38
N ASN A 154 -57.12 -16.57 -50.75
CA ASN A 154 -56.89 -17.23 -52.03
C ASN A 154 -57.68 -18.54 -52.16
N LEU A 155 -57.74 -19.35 -51.09
CA LEU A 155 -58.57 -20.57 -51.08
C LEU A 155 -60.05 -20.25 -51.21
N ARG A 156 -60.54 -19.23 -50.49
CA ARG A 156 -61.94 -18.79 -50.58
C ARG A 156 -62.29 -18.29 -51.98
N ALA A 157 -61.39 -17.53 -52.62
CA ALA A 157 -61.57 -17.06 -53.99
C ALA A 157 -61.66 -18.24 -54.98
N LYS A 158 -60.75 -19.22 -54.86
CA LYS A 158 -60.80 -20.45 -55.67
C LYS A 158 -62.10 -21.23 -55.48
N LEU A 159 -62.52 -21.44 -54.23
CA LEU A 159 -63.78 -22.13 -53.93
C LEU A 159 -65.01 -21.38 -54.46
N SER A 160 -64.99 -20.04 -54.42
CA SER A 160 -66.08 -19.23 -55.01
C SER A 160 -66.13 -19.37 -56.53
N GLU A 161 -64.97 -19.36 -57.19
CA GLU A 161 -64.89 -19.55 -58.65
C GLU A 161 -65.35 -20.97 -59.05
N GLU A 162 -65.02 -22.00 -58.27
CA GLU A 162 -65.55 -23.36 -58.48
C GLU A 162 -67.06 -23.41 -58.28
N LEU A 163 -67.60 -22.71 -57.29
CA LEU A 163 -69.04 -22.64 -57.04
C LEU A 163 -69.78 -21.95 -58.18
N GLU A 164 -69.26 -20.83 -58.68
CA GLU A 164 -69.82 -20.12 -59.86
C GLU A 164 -69.81 -20.95 -61.13
N LYS A 165 -68.94 -21.97 -61.25
CA LYS A 165 -68.95 -22.89 -62.40
C LYS A 165 -70.00 -24.02 -62.27
N VAL A 166 -70.49 -24.27 -61.06
CA VAL A 166 -71.45 -25.35 -60.75
C VAL A 166 -72.91 -24.85 -60.77
N PHE A 167 -73.13 -23.54 -60.69
CA PHE A 167 -74.42 -22.88 -60.84
C PHE A 167 -74.57 -22.21 -62.22
#